data_AF-A0A944WKP8-F1
#
_entry.id   AF-A0A944WKP8-F1
#
_cell.length_a   1.000
_cell.length_b   1.000
_cell.length_c   1.000
_cell.angle_alpha   90.00
_cell.angle_beta   90.00
_cell.angle_gamma   90.00
#
_symmetry.space_group_name_H-M   'P 1'
#
loop_
_entity.id
_entity.type
_entity.pdbx_description
1 polymer ?
#
loop_
_entity_poly.entity_id
_entity_poly.type
_entity_poly.pdbx_seq_one_letter_code
_entity_poly.pdbx_strand_id
1 'polypeptide(L)'
;MLSSGLGKYIAPTSLGAGYAMTKMLSLRALEPELAIAQDFTYQFLAGVLLGFALRPVTNQIYWKRSTSILFFSMFLLILGPLGQLLRHRIWGIPFDDTFWLLLMAEISAALVVSILATILLPAQQQNISPGLLWRRFKKELTLAGLLKLFGCGLLYALLFLTFQSSFDESFTSPFWLVRLEELLSLPPTSALEKIILLWGQGLLNALILLPLLLVFLREKVELIVVFGSLSFVVAVFSPAFANFQRIEPLLLVDQVFIGFCLQFLFVSGTVFCFGRNLK
;
A
#
# COMPACT_ATOMS: atom_id res chain seq x y z
N MET A 1 13.91 -25.20 6.99
CA MET A 1 14.75 -24.40 7.92
C MET A 1 14.33 -22.93 8.04
N LEU A 2 13.81 -22.25 7.01
CA LEU A 2 13.31 -20.85 7.08
C LEU A 2 11.87 -20.69 7.66
N SER A 3 11.18 -21.78 7.96
CA SER A 3 9.77 -21.78 8.40
C SER A 3 9.56 -21.91 9.91
N SER A 4 10.59 -22.27 10.70
CA SER A 4 10.52 -22.34 12.17
C SER A 4 11.86 -21.94 12.82
N GLY A 5 11.81 -21.31 13.99
CA GLY A 5 13.00 -20.80 14.72
C GLY A 5 13.46 -19.39 14.29
N LEU A 6 14.72 -19.03 14.59
CA LEU A 6 15.34 -17.72 14.27
C LEU A 6 15.35 -17.40 12.77
N GLY A 7 15.38 -18.43 11.91
CA GLY A 7 15.32 -18.28 10.45
C GLY A 7 14.07 -17.57 9.94
N LYS A 8 13.00 -17.54 10.76
CA LYS A 8 11.75 -16.84 10.44
C LYS A 8 11.91 -15.31 10.43
N TYR A 9 12.94 -14.78 11.09
CA TYR A 9 13.22 -13.36 11.19
C TYR A 9 14.22 -12.87 10.14
N ILE A 10 15.09 -13.75 9.64
CA ILE A 10 16.19 -13.40 8.73
C ILE A 10 15.67 -12.73 7.45
N ALA A 11 14.63 -13.30 6.82
CA ALA A 11 14.09 -12.72 5.60
C ALA A 11 13.46 -11.33 5.82
N PRO A 12 12.58 -11.12 6.82
CA PRO A 12 12.10 -9.77 7.17
C PRO A 12 13.21 -8.79 7.54
N THR A 13 14.20 -9.18 8.34
CA THR A 13 15.32 -8.30 8.72
C THR A 13 16.20 -7.92 7.54
N SER A 14 16.47 -8.86 6.63
CA SER A 14 17.22 -8.59 5.39
C SER A 14 16.44 -7.71 4.42
N LEU A 15 15.11 -7.82 4.39
CA LEU A 15 14.25 -6.89 3.64
C LEU A 15 14.28 -5.48 4.25
N GLY A 16 14.27 -5.39 5.59
CA GLY A 16 14.50 -4.14 6.32
C GLY A 16 15.79 -3.46 5.94
N ALA A 17 16.90 -4.21 5.98
CA ALA A 17 18.21 -3.71 5.57
C ALA A 17 18.22 -3.28 4.11
N GLY A 18 17.66 -4.09 3.21
CA GLY A 18 17.58 -3.77 1.78
C GLY A 18 16.81 -2.48 1.52
N TYR A 19 15.63 -2.33 2.12
CA TYR A 19 14.81 -1.12 2.00
C TYR A 19 15.57 0.13 2.47
N ALA A 20 16.11 0.11 3.70
CA ALA A 20 16.80 1.25 4.28
C ALA A 20 18.08 1.60 3.49
N MET A 21 18.90 0.60 3.14
CA MET A 21 20.13 0.85 2.38
C MET A 21 19.82 1.40 0.99
N THR A 22 18.85 0.84 0.26
CA THR A 22 18.49 1.36 -1.05
C THR A 22 17.97 2.79 -0.96
N LYS A 23 17.06 3.07 -0.03
CA LYS A 23 16.52 4.42 0.14
C LYS A 23 17.62 5.42 0.50
N MET A 24 18.49 5.09 1.45
CA MET A 24 19.61 5.96 1.85
C MET A 24 20.64 6.15 0.75
N LEU A 25 21.01 5.10 0.02
CA LEU A 25 21.97 5.21 -1.09
C LEU A 25 21.40 6.01 -2.24
N SER A 26 20.12 5.80 -2.58
CA SER A 26 19.42 6.60 -3.59
C SER A 26 19.35 8.06 -3.19
N LEU A 27 18.97 8.37 -1.94
CA LEU A 27 18.98 9.75 -1.45
C LEU A 27 20.39 10.33 -1.43
N ARG A 28 21.39 9.60 -0.97
CA ARG A 28 22.78 10.08 -0.94
C ARG A 28 23.34 10.38 -2.34
N ALA A 29 22.89 9.63 -3.35
CA ALA A 29 23.27 9.86 -4.74
C ALA A 29 22.58 11.09 -5.35
N LEU A 30 21.37 11.42 -4.91
CA LEU A 30 20.59 12.55 -5.43
C LEU A 30 20.84 13.84 -4.63
N GLU A 31 20.72 13.78 -3.30
CA GLU A 31 20.90 14.88 -2.38
C GLU A 31 21.43 14.38 -1.00
N PRO A 32 22.73 14.55 -0.71
CA PRO A 32 23.36 13.97 0.47
C PRO A 32 22.85 14.56 1.80
N GLU A 33 22.43 15.82 1.80
CA GLU A 33 21.88 16.47 3.01
C GLU A 33 20.55 15.86 3.43
N LEU A 34 19.69 15.54 2.45
CA LEU A 34 18.41 14.89 2.68
C LEU A 34 18.57 13.46 3.21
N ALA A 35 19.64 12.76 2.81
CA ALA A 35 19.99 11.44 3.33
C ALA A 35 20.43 11.48 4.80
N ILE A 36 21.15 12.53 5.22
CA ILE A 36 21.58 12.72 6.62
C ILE A 36 20.38 13.04 7.53
N ALA A 37 19.40 13.78 7.00
CA ALA A 37 18.17 14.13 7.71
C ALA A 37 17.21 12.95 7.90
N GLN A 38 17.50 11.79 7.31
CA GLN A 38 16.68 10.59 7.47
C GLN A 38 17.28 9.69 8.56
N ASP A 39 16.41 9.03 9.33
CA ASP A 39 16.87 8.07 10.34
C ASP A 39 16.84 6.65 9.79
N PHE A 40 18.04 6.08 9.69
CA PHE A 40 18.25 4.71 9.23
C PHE A 40 17.44 3.70 10.05
N THR A 41 17.29 3.91 11.36
CA THR A 41 16.59 2.98 12.27
C THR A 41 15.12 2.88 11.92
N TYR A 42 14.46 4.03 11.69
CA TYR A 42 13.05 4.09 11.31
C TYR A 42 12.83 3.50 9.91
N GLN A 43 13.71 3.79 8.96
CA GLN A 43 13.64 3.16 7.64
C GLN A 43 13.85 1.65 7.70
N PHE A 44 14.81 1.19 8.50
CA PHE A 44 15.07 -0.23 8.70
C PHE A 44 13.83 -0.93 9.26
N LEU A 45 13.24 -0.39 10.33
CA LEU A 45 12.06 -1.00 10.94
C LEU A 45 10.86 -1.01 9.99
N ALA A 46 10.65 0.06 9.22
CA ALA A 46 9.63 0.13 8.18
C ALA A 46 9.80 -1.01 7.17
N GLY A 47 11.02 -1.24 6.69
CA GLY A 47 11.32 -2.36 5.80
C GLY A 47 11.18 -3.74 6.45
N VAL A 48 11.46 -3.89 7.75
CA VAL A 48 11.22 -5.14 8.49
C VAL A 48 9.71 -5.45 8.53
N LEU A 49 8.88 -4.44 8.81
CA LEU A 49 7.43 -4.56 8.83
C LEU A 49 6.87 -4.94 7.46
N LEU A 50 7.38 -4.31 6.39
CA LEU A 50 7.09 -4.71 5.01
C LEU A 50 7.44 -6.19 4.78
N GLY A 51 8.61 -6.62 5.24
CA GLY A 51 9.05 -8.01 5.13
C GLY A 51 8.12 -9.00 5.85
N PHE A 52 7.61 -8.65 7.03
CA PHE A 52 6.61 -9.46 7.72
C PHE A 52 5.26 -9.49 7.01
N ALA A 53 4.82 -8.37 6.46
CA ALA A 53 3.55 -8.27 5.74
C ALA A 53 3.57 -9.04 4.41
N LEU A 54 4.71 -9.04 3.70
CA LEU A 54 4.88 -9.76 2.44
C LEU A 54 5.02 -11.28 2.63
N ARG A 55 5.52 -11.72 3.79
CA ARG A 55 5.77 -13.14 4.09
C ARG A 55 4.57 -14.09 3.94
N PRO A 56 3.38 -13.81 4.49
CA PRO A 56 2.22 -14.70 4.32
C PRO A 56 1.79 -14.81 2.85
N VAL A 57 2.06 -13.81 2.03
CA VAL A 57 1.67 -13.78 0.61
C VAL A 57 2.72 -14.48 -0.26
N THR A 58 4.00 -14.18 -0.07
CA THR A 58 5.13 -14.78 -0.81
C THR A 58 5.25 -16.29 -0.60
N ASN A 59 5.13 -16.77 0.64
CA ASN A 59 5.34 -18.17 0.95
C ASN A 59 4.19 -19.10 0.52
N GLN A 60 2.99 -18.55 0.39
CA GLN A 60 1.78 -19.34 0.15
C GLN A 60 1.36 -19.36 -1.31
N ILE A 61 1.90 -18.48 -2.14
CA ILE A 61 1.53 -18.41 -3.54
C ILE A 61 2.60 -19.07 -4.41
N TYR A 62 2.14 -20.00 -5.26
CA TYR A 62 3.01 -20.74 -6.18
C TYR A 62 3.47 -19.92 -7.41
N TRP A 63 3.96 -18.69 -7.21
CA TRP A 63 4.39 -17.81 -8.30
C TRP A 63 5.76 -18.19 -8.86
N LYS A 64 5.92 -18.09 -10.18
CA LYS A 64 7.26 -18.00 -10.77
C LYS A 64 7.95 -16.73 -10.28
N ARG A 65 9.28 -16.78 -10.15
CA ARG A 65 10.09 -15.64 -9.69
C ARG A 65 9.80 -14.35 -10.47
N SER A 66 9.65 -14.42 -11.78
CA SER A 66 9.31 -13.26 -12.62
C SER A 66 7.91 -12.69 -12.34
N THR A 67 6.92 -13.56 -12.08
CA THR A 67 5.55 -13.13 -11.71
C THR A 67 5.53 -12.45 -10.36
N SER A 68 6.27 -13.00 -9.39
CA SER A 68 6.41 -12.44 -8.05
C SER A 68 7.04 -11.05 -8.08
N ILE A 69 8.17 -10.88 -8.78
CA ILE A 69 8.82 -9.58 -8.91
C ILE A 69 7.88 -8.56 -9.55
N LEU A 70 7.28 -8.90 -10.70
CA LEU A 70 6.38 -7.99 -11.41
C LEU A 70 5.17 -7.59 -10.55
N PHE A 71 4.57 -8.55 -9.85
CA PHE A 71 3.43 -8.28 -8.98
C PHE A 71 3.82 -7.40 -7.79
N PHE A 72 4.86 -7.77 -7.03
CA PHE A 72 5.25 -7.01 -5.85
C PHE A 72 5.74 -5.60 -6.21
N SER A 73 6.42 -5.43 -7.34
CA SER A 73 6.78 -4.10 -7.84
C SER A 73 5.53 -3.26 -8.10
N MET A 74 4.56 -3.78 -8.85
CA MET A 74 3.30 -3.06 -9.09
C MET A 74 2.55 -2.77 -7.79
N PHE A 75 2.48 -3.74 -6.88
CA PHE A 75 1.79 -3.62 -5.59
C PHE A 75 2.40 -2.53 -4.71
N LEU A 76 3.72 -2.57 -4.50
CA LEU A 76 4.42 -1.57 -3.70
C LEU A 76 4.40 -0.19 -4.33
N LEU A 77 4.52 -0.08 -5.66
CA LEU A 77 4.47 1.20 -6.37
C LEU A 77 3.08 1.85 -6.33
N ILE A 78 2.02 1.06 -6.52
CA ILE A 78 0.63 1.52 -6.50
C ILE A 78 0.22 1.99 -5.11
N LEU A 79 0.45 1.16 -4.10
CA LEU A 79 0.00 1.47 -2.73
C LEU A 79 0.93 2.45 -1.99
N GLY A 80 2.22 2.47 -2.34
CA GLY A 80 3.21 3.38 -1.78
C GLY A 80 3.31 4.70 -2.58
N PRO A 81 4.33 4.88 -3.44
CA PRO A 81 4.60 6.13 -4.16
C PRO A 81 3.41 6.75 -4.89
N LEU A 82 2.66 5.97 -5.68
CA LEU A 82 1.50 6.49 -6.42
C LEU A 82 0.39 6.93 -5.46
N GLY A 83 0.17 6.17 -4.38
CA GLY A 83 -0.75 6.54 -3.32
C GLY A 83 -0.36 7.85 -2.63
N GLN A 84 0.93 8.07 -2.38
CA GLN A 84 1.44 9.32 -1.78
C GLN A 84 1.25 10.52 -2.71
N LEU A 85 1.52 10.35 -4.01
CA LEU A 85 1.33 11.39 -5.02
C LEU A 85 -0.14 11.83 -5.11
N LEU A 86 -1.06 10.86 -5.13
CA LEU A 86 -2.49 11.15 -5.12
C LEU A 86 -2.93 11.85 -3.84
N ARG A 87 -2.42 11.41 -2.67
CA ARG A 87 -2.72 12.05 -1.38
C ARG A 87 -2.23 13.49 -1.33
N HIS A 88 -0.99 13.78 -1.73
CA HIS A 88 -0.47 15.17 -1.75
C HIS A 88 -1.37 16.08 -2.60
N ARG A 89 -1.85 15.57 -3.74
CA ARG A 89 -2.76 16.30 -4.61
C ARG A 89 -4.15 16.53 -4.01
N ILE A 90 -4.66 15.58 -3.22
CA ILE A 90 -5.94 15.71 -2.50
C ILE A 90 -5.81 16.71 -1.35
N TRP A 91 -4.70 16.67 -0.63
CA TRP A 91 -4.40 17.56 0.50
C TRP A 91 -3.93 18.94 0.09
N GLY A 92 -3.71 19.18 -1.20
CA GLY A 92 -3.29 20.50 -1.68
C GLY A 92 -1.82 20.83 -1.45
N ILE A 93 -1.03 19.83 -1.04
CA ILE A 93 0.38 20.02 -0.71
C ILE A 93 1.16 20.21 -2.01
N PRO A 94 1.93 21.30 -2.15
CA PRO A 94 2.73 21.52 -3.35
C PRO A 94 3.79 20.43 -3.51
N PHE A 95 4.07 20.06 -4.76
CA PHE A 95 5.15 19.14 -5.10
C PHE A 95 6.47 19.89 -5.16
N ASP A 96 7.17 19.98 -4.03
CA ASP A 96 8.50 20.57 -3.94
C ASP A 96 9.60 19.61 -4.41
N ASP A 97 10.82 20.11 -4.57
CA ASP A 97 11.96 19.30 -5.01
C ASP A 97 12.24 18.15 -4.02
N THR A 98 12.07 18.42 -2.72
CA THR A 98 12.19 17.42 -1.65
C THR A 98 11.24 16.25 -1.84
N PHE A 99 9.97 16.52 -2.17
CA PHE A 99 8.97 15.49 -2.42
C PHE A 99 9.40 14.57 -3.58
N TRP A 100 9.86 15.13 -4.69
CA TRP A 100 10.28 14.34 -5.85
C TRP A 100 11.49 13.45 -5.54
N LEU A 101 12.46 13.96 -4.80
CA LEU A 101 13.64 13.20 -4.39
C LEU A 101 13.27 12.02 -3.48
N LEU A 102 12.38 12.24 -2.52
CA LEU A 102 11.88 11.18 -1.63
C LEU A 102 11.05 10.16 -2.38
N LEU A 103 10.22 10.60 -3.33
CA LEU A 103 9.42 9.71 -4.17
C LEU A 103 10.32 8.80 -5.02
N MET A 104 11.37 9.34 -5.63
CA MET A 104 12.33 8.56 -6.42
C MET A 104 13.09 7.54 -5.56
N ALA A 105 13.51 7.93 -4.37
CA ALA A 105 14.13 7.02 -3.42
C ALA A 105 13.16 5.90 -3.00
N GLU A 106 11.89 6.22 -2.75
CA GLU A 106 10.86 5.23 -2.41
C GLU A 106 10.58 4.25 -3.56
N ILE A 107 10.52 4.75 -4.81
CA ILE A 107 10.38 3.93 -6.02
C ILE A 107 11.55 2.94 -6.12
N SER A 108 12.79 3.43 -5.95
CA SER A 108 13.98 2.57 -6.00
C SER A 108 13.96 1.49 -4.91
N ALA A 109 13.57 1.85 -3.68
CA ALA A 109 13.48 0.93 -2.56
C ALA A 109 12.38 -0.12 -2.80
N ALA A 110 11.21 0.28 -3.30
CA ALA A 110 10.12 -0.64 -3.65
C ALA A 110 10.55 -1.69 -4.68
N LEU A 111 11.30 -1.29 -5.71
CA LEU A 111 11.83 -2.20 -6.72
C LEU A 111 12.85 -3.19 -6.13
N VAL A 112 13.81 -2.71 -5.35
CA VAL A 112 14.82 -3.57 -4.71
C VAL A 112 14.16 -4.54 -3.72
N VAL A 113 13.24 -4.07 -2.89
CA VAL A 113 12.47 -4.91 -1.95
C VAL A 113 11.67 -5.98 -2.69
N SER A 114 11.08 -5.67 -3.84
CA SER A 114 10.34 -6.66 -4.66
C SER A 114 11.24 -7.80 -5.13
N ILE A 115 12.46 -7.47 -5.55
CA ILE A 115 13.47 -8.45 -5.99
C ILE A 115 13.96 -9.27 -4.79
N LEU A 116 14.35 -8.59 -3.70
CA LEU A 116 14.84 -9.23 -2.48
C LEU A 116 13.77 -10.12 -1.84
N ALA A 117 12.51 -9.70 -1.81
CA ALA A 117 11.42 -10.49 -1.22
C ALA A 117 11.29 -11.82 -1.95
N THR A 118 11.40 -11.80 -3.27
CA THR A 118 11.31 -13.02 -4.08
C THR A 118 12.53 -13.94 -3.92
N ILE A 119 13.70 -13.41 -3.57
CA ILE A 119 14.92 -14.19 -3.32
C ILE A 119 14.89 -14.80 -1.91
N LEU A 120 14.56 -13.98 -0.92
CA LEU A 120 14.62 -14.33 0.50
C LEU A 120 13.43 -15.16 0.96
N LEU A 121 12.29 -15.05 0.27
CA LEU A 121 11.05 -15.78 0.53
C LEU A 121 10.65 -16.58 -0.73
N PRO A 122 11.43 -17.62 -1.11
CA PRO A 122 11.14 -18.39 -2.30
C PRO A 122 9.83 -19.17 -2.12
N ALA A 123 8.97 -19.11 -3.13
CA ALA A 123 7.75 -19.91 -3.19
C ALA A 123 8.07 -21.41 -3.18
N GLN A 124 7.30 -22.20 -2.43
CA GLN A 124 7.53 -23.64 -2.28
C GLN A 124 7.31 -24.43 -3.60
N GLN A 125 6.49 -23.91 -4.51
CA GLN A 125 6.34 -24.42 -5.89
C GLN A 125 6.17 -23.23 -6.84
N GLN A 126 6.68 -23.28 -8.08
CA GLN A 126 6.72 -22.14 -9.01
C GLN A 126 5.87 -22.37 -10.27
N ASN A 127 4.55 -22.43 -10.10
CA ASN A 127 3.65 -22.91 -11.15
C ASN A 127 2.92 -21.79 -11.92
N ILE A 128 2.63 -20.66 -11.27
CA ILE A 128 1.83 -19.59 -11.85
C ILE A 128 2.75 -18.64 -12.62
N SER A 129 2.55 -18.60 -13.95
CA SER A 129 3.23 -17.68 -14.85
C SER A 129 2.44 -16.37 -15.02
N PRO A 130 3.08 -15.29 -15.51
CA PRO A 130 2.38 -14.02 -15.75
C PRO A 130 1.21 -14.18 -16.73
N GLY A 131 1.39 -15.01 -17.77
CA GLY A 131 0.34 -15.29 -18.75
C GLY A 131 -0.87 -16.02 -18.16
N LEU A 132 -0.66 -16.94 -17.21
CA LEU A 132 -1.77 -17.61 -16.52
C LEU A 132 -2.55 -16.64 -15.63
N LEU A 133 -1.83 -15.80 -14.89
CA LEU A 133 -2.42 -14.75 -14.04
C LEU A 133 -3.22 -13.76 -14.88
N TRP A 134 -2.66 -13.29 -16.00
CA TRP A 134 -3.33 -12.41 -16.95
C TRP A 134 -4.62 -13.03 -17.52
N ARG A 135 -4.59 -14.31 -17.90
CA ARG A 135 -5.78 -15.03 -18.37
C ARG A 135 -6.87 -15.10 -17.31
N ARG A 136 -6.54 -15.35 -16.04
CA ARG A 136 -7.52 -15.38 -14.93
C ARG A 136 -8.08 -13.99 -14.65
N PHE A 137 -7.22 -12.98 -14.62
CA PHE A 137 -7.59 -11.60 -14.44
C PHE A 137 -8.57 -11.12 -15.53
N LYS A 138 -8.28 -11.42 -16.81
CA LYS A 138 -9.16 -11.09 -17.94
C LYS A 138 -10.53 -11.78 -17.84
N LYS A 139 -10.59 -13.02 -17.32
CA LYS A 139 -11.86 -13.74 -17.14
C LYS A 139 -12.77 -13.09 -16.08
N GLU A 140 -12.19 -12.42 -15.10
CA GLU A 140 -12.96 -11.77 -14.02
C GLU A 140 -13.39 -10.36 -14.40
N LEU A 141 -12.68 -9.70 -15.32
CA LEU A 141 -13.07 -8.42 -15.93
C LEU A 141 -14.19 -8.56 -16.98
N THR A 142 -15.28 -9.23 -16.61
CA THR A 142 -16.57 -9.16 -17.33
C THR A 142 -17.31 -7.87 -16.97
N LEU A 143 -18.45 -7.57 -17.62
CA LEU A 143 -19.27 -6.39 -17.27
C LEU A 143 -19.65 -6.37 -15.78
N ALA A 144 -20.03 -7.53 -15.22
CA ALA A 144 -20.31 -7.66 -13.79
C ALA A 144 -19.06 -7.43 -12.92
N GLY A 145 -17.89 -7.90 -13.36
CA GLY A 145 -16.62 -7.66 -12.66
C GLY A 145 -16.19 -6.19 -12.71
N LEU A 146 -16.38 -5.52 -13.84
CA LEU A 146 -16.15 -4.07 -13.97
C LEU A 146 -17.06 -3.28 -13.06
N LEU A 147 -18.36 -3.65 -12.98
CA LEU A 147 -19.30 -2.99 -12.08
C LEU A 147 -18.91 -3.16 -10.61
N LYS A 148 -18.46 -4.36 -10.22
CA LYS A 148 -17.89 -4.60 -8.88
C LYS A 148 -16.63 -3.77 -8.62
N LEU A 149 -15.74 -3.65 -9.61
CA LEU A 149 -14.51 -2.86 -9.51
C LEU A 149 -14.85 -1.37 -9.31
N PHE A 150 -15.78 -0.83 -10.11
CA PHE A 150 -16.29 0.52 -9.94
C PHE A 150 -16.94 0.75 -8.58
N GLY A 151 -17.70 -0.23 -8.09
CA GLY A 151 -18.26 -0.21 -6.73
C GLY A 151 -17.16 -0.18 -5.66
N CYS A 152 -16.09 -0.95 -5.80
CA CYS A 152 -14.94 -0.92 -4.88
C CYS A 152 -14.24 0.45 -4.91
N GLY A 153 -14.05 1.03 -6.10
CA GLY A 153 -13.49 2.38 -6.24
C GLY A 153 -14.33 3.43 -5.51
N LEU A 154 -15.65 3.36 -5.66
CA LEU A 154 -16.59 4.26 -4.99
C LEU A 154 -16.60 4.05 -3.48
N LEU A 155 -16.57 2.78 -3.02
CA LEU A 155 -16.44 2.44 -1.61
C LEU A 155 -15.19 3.07 -0.99
N TYR A 156 -14.04 2.98 -1.66
CA TYR A 156 -12.80 3.60 -1.17
C TYR A 156 -12.95 5.12 -1.01
N ALA A 157 -13.49 5.79 -2.02
CA ALA A 157 -13.68 7.25 -1.98
C ALA A 157 -14.61 7.67 -0.83
N LEU A 158 -15.73 6.97 -0.65
CA LEU A 158 -16.67 7.23 0.44
C LEU A 158 -16.03 6.99 1.81
N LEU A 159 -15.34 5.86 1.99
CA LEU A 159 -14.66 5.55 3.25
C LEU A 159 -13.58 6.59 3.56
N PHE A 160 -12.79 7.00 2.56
CA PHE A 160 -11.77 8.02 2.75
C PHE A 160 -12.39 9.34 3.22
N LEU A 161 -13.39 9.85 2.52
CA LEU A 161 -14.05 11.10 2.88
C LEU A 161 -14.67 11.01 4.28
N THR A 162 -15.38 9.91 4.57
CA THR A 162 -16.04 9.70 5.87
C THR A 162 -15.04 9.66 7.01
N PHE A 163 -13.95 8.88 6.87
CA PHE A 163 -12.97 8.76 7.95
C PHE A 163 -12.16 10.04 8.17
N GLN A 164 -11.71 10.71 7.11
CA GLN A 164 -10.97 11.96 7.25
C GLN A 164 -11.84 13.03 7.89
N SER A 165 -13.07 13.21 7.43
CA SER A 165 -13.96 14.22 8.00
C SER A 165 -14.46 13.88 9.41
N SER A 166 -14.39 12.62 9.85
CA SER A 166 -14.85 12.21 11.19
C SER A 166 -13.74 12.19 12.24
N PHE A 167 -12.53 11.81 11.86
CA PHE A 167 -11.46 11.49 12.81
C PHE A 167 -10.19 12.32 12.65
N ASP A 168 -10.03 13.07 11.54
CA ASP A 168 -8.84 13.88 11.38
C ASP A 168 -8.96 15.15 12.25
N GLU A 169 -8.11 15.26 13.27
CA GLU A 169 -8.05 16.38 14.20
C GLU A 169 -7.33 17.62 13.62
N SER A 170 -6.75 17.51 12.40
CA SER A 170 -6.18 18.67 11.72
C SER A 170 -7.23 19.72 11.34
N PHE A 171 -8.51 19.33 11.26
CA PHE A 171 -9.61 20.23 10.95
C PHE A 171 -10.12 20.99 12.19
N THR A 172 -10.26 22.30 12.03
CA THR A 172 -10.65 23.22 13.12
C THR A 172 -12.14 23.17 13.44
N SER A 173 -12.98 22.73 12.49
CA SER A 173 -14.43 22.73 12.64
C SER A 173 -14.94 21.58 13.54
N PRO A 174 -15.96 21.78 14.39
CA PRO A 174 -16.47 20.72 15.27
C PRO A 174 -17.47 19.77 14.59
N PHE A 175 -18.01 20.14 13.41
CA PHE A 175 -19.06 19.39 12.74
C PHE A 175 -18.55 18.69 11.47
N TRP A 176 -18.85 17.41 11.35
CA TRP A 176 -18.41 16.53 10.24
C TRP A 176 -18.65 17.10 8.84
N LEU A 177 -19.84 17.67 8.59
CA LEU A 177 -20.18 18.18 7.25
C LEU A 177 -19.33 19.39 6.85
N VAL A 178 -18.97 20.24 7.83
CA VAL A 178 -18.09 21.39 7.63
C VAL A 178 -16.66 20.93 7.38
N ARG A 179 -16.18 19.90 8.10
CA ARG A 179 -14.87 19.27 7.82
C ARG A 179 -14.78 18.67 6.43
N LEU A 180 -15.87 18.06 5.95
CA LEU A 180 -15.93 17.51 4.59
C LEU A 180 -15.86 18.63 3.54
N GLU A 181 -16.55 19.74 3.76
CA GLU A 181 -16.46 20.92 2.89
C GLU A 181 -15.07 21.56 2.94
N GLU A 182 -14.45 21.64 4.11
CA GLU A 182 -13.08 22.10 4.32
C GLU A 182 -12.09 21.24 3.50
N LEU A 183 -12.14 19.90 3.64
CA LEU A 183 -11.33 18.98 2.84
C LEU A 183 -11.55 19.15 1.34
N LEU A 184 -12.80 19.29 0.89
CA LEU A 184 -13.13 19.43 -0.53
C LEU A 184 -12.72 20.79 -1.11
N SER A 185 -12.69 21.83 -0.28
CA SER A 185 -12.32 23.19 -0.67
C SER A 185 -10.82 23.48 -0.64
N LEU A 186 -9.98 22.60 -0.04
CA LEU A 186 -8.52 22.79 -0.04
C LEU A 186 -7.96 23.02 -1.46
N PRO A 187 -7.30 24.16 -1.76
CA PRO A 187 -6.65 24.37 -3.06
C PRO A 187 -5.46 23.41 -3.22
N PRO A 188 -4.97 23.13 -4.45
CA PRO A 188 -5.35 23.74 -5.71
C PRO A 188 -6.39 22.93 -6.51
N THR A 189 -6.79 21.74 -6.05
CA THR A 189 -7.70 20.85 -6.79
C THR A 189 -9.15 21.15 -6.45
N SER A 190 -10.01 21.11 -7.48
CA SER A 190 -11.45 21.28 -7.27
C SER A 190 -12.06 20.09 -6.52
N ALA A 191 -13.20 20.30 -5.86
CA ALA A 191 -13.90 19.24 -5.14
C ALA A 191 -14.21 18.02 -6.03
N LEU A 192 -14.65 18.27 -7.27
CA LEU A 192 -14.92 17.21 -8.25
C LEU A 192 -13.66 16.42 -8.60
N GLU A 193 -12.54 17.11 -8.84
CA GLU A 193 -11.26 16.46 -9.12
C GLU A 193 -10.81 15.56 -7.97
N LYS A 194 -10.95 16.00 -6.72
CA LYS A 194 -10.60 15.18 -5.54
C LYS A 194 -11.42 13.90 -5.47
N ILE A 195 -12.73 13.99 -5.72
CA ILE A 195 -13.61 12.81 -5.75
C ILE A 195 -13.17 11.85 -6.85
N ILE A 196 -12.88 12.36 -8.06
CA ILE A 196 -12.41 11.55 -9.18
C ILE A 196 -11.06 10.90 -8.87
N LEU A 197 -10.13 11.63 -8.25
CA LEU A 197 -8.81 11.12 -7.85
C LEU A 197 -8.94 10.02 -6.80
N LEU A 198 -9.77 10.23 -5.77
CA LEU A 198 -10.05 9.22 -4.74
C LEU A 198 -10.69 7.97 -5.33
N TRP A 199 -11.65 8.14 -6.23
CA TRP A 199 -12.30 7.04 -6.92
C TRP A 199 -11.31 6.26 -7.80
N GLY A 200 -10.48 6.97 -8.56
CA GLY A 200 -9.40 6.40 -9.36
C GLY A 200 -8.39 5.64 -8.51
N GLN A 201 -8.04 6.16 -7.33
CA GLN A 201 -7.17 5.47 -6.37
C GLN A 201 -7.81 4.17 -5.88
N GLY A 202 -9.09 4.20 -5.51
CA GLY A 202 -9.83 3.01 -5.09
C GLY A 202 -9.90 1.94 -6.19
N LEU A 203 -10.11 2.36 -7.44
CA LEU A 203 -10.08 1.48 -8.61
C LEU A 203 -8.71 0.80 -8.76
N LEU A 204 -7.64 1.57 -8.68
CA LEU A 204 -6.27 1.07 -8.81
C LEU A 204 -5.92 0.10 -7.67
N ASN A 205 -6.31 0.42 -6.44
CA ASN A 205 -6.14 -0.43 -5.26
C ASN A 205 -6.91 -1.76 -5.40
N ALA A 206 -8.16 -1.72 -5.88
CA ALA A 206 -8.95 -2.92 -6.12
C ALA A 206 -8.33 -3.78 -7.23
N LEU A 207 -7.83 -3.13 -8.29
CA LEU A 207 -7.21 -3.78 -9.42
C LEU A 207 -5.94 -4.54 -9.03
N ILE A 208 -5.10 -3.95 -8.17
CA ILE A 208 -3.86 -4.60 -7.72
C ILE A 208 -4.09 -5.69 -6.67
N LEU A 209 -5.20 -5.63 -5.92
CA LEU A 209 -5.63 -6.70 -5.01
C LEU A 209 -6.26 -7.89 -5.73
N LEU A 210 -6.89 -7.66 -6.89
CA LEU A 210 -7.62 -8.70 -7.62
C LEU A 210 -6.74 -9.95 -7.93
N PRO A 211 -5.51 -9.83 -8.45
CA PRO A 211 -4.65 -11.00 -8.66
C PRO A 211 -4.42 -11.86 -7.42
N LEU A 212 -4.33 -11.24 -6.23
CA LEU A 212 -4.19 -11.96 -4.97
C LEU A 212 -5.46 -12.74 -4.65
N LEU A 213 -6.63 -12.11 -4.76
CA LEU A 213 -7.94 -12.74 -4.50
C LEU A 213 -8.24 -13.90 -5.44
N LEU A 214 -7.71 -13.88 -6.67
CA LEU A 214 -7.89 -14.95 -7.65
C LEU A 214 -7.00 -16.17 -7.44
N VAL A 215 -5.93 -16.01 -6.66
CA VAL A 215 -4.91 -17.05 -6.46
C VAL A 215 -4.95 -17.59 -5.03
N PHE A 216 -5.27 -16.74 -4.06
CA PHE A 216 -5.37 -17.10 -2.64
C PHE A 216 -6.76 -17.66 -2.34
N LEU A 217 -6.85 -18.99 -2.31
CA LEU A 217 -8.10 -19.71 -2.01
C LEU A 217 -8.16 -20.00 -0.52
N ARG A 218 -8.62 -19.02 0.25
CA ARG A 218 -8.78 -19.09 1.70
C ARG A 218 -10.15 -18.56 2.13
N GLU A 219 -10.50 -18.76 3.39
CA GLU A 219 -11.71 -18.17 3.96
C GLU A 219 -11.67 -16.64 3.88
N LYS A 220 -12.84 -16.02 3.74
CA LYS A 220 -12.96 -14.57 3.61
C LYS A 220 -12.31 -13.82 4.76
N VAL A 221 -12.45 -14.30 5.99
CA VAL A 221 -11.84 -13.69 7.17
C VAL A 221 -10.32 -13.69 7.07
N GLU A 222 -9.72 -14.81 6.67
CA GLU A 222 -8.26 -14.90 6.49
C GLU A 222 -7.77 -13.97 5.37
N LEU A 223 -8.49 -13.88 4.26
CA LEU A 223 -8.17 -12.95 3.16
C LEU A 223 -8.21 -11.49 3.63
N ILE A 224 -9.23 -11.12 4.43
CA ILE A 224 -9.36 -9.78 5.00
C ILE A 224 -8.20 -9.47 5.92
N VAL A 225 -7.86 -10.38 6.83
CA VAL A 225 -6.75 -10.15 7.78
C VAL A 225 -5.42 -10.05 7.04
N VAL A 226 -5.13 -10.96 6.12
CA VAL A 226 -3.84 -10.99 5.41
C VAL A 226 -3.69 -9.80 4.47
N PHE A 227 -4.68 -9.52 3.62
CA PHE A 227 -4.58 -8.42 2.66
C PHE A 227 -4.87 -7.06 3.27
N GLY A 228 -5.71 -6.98 4.32
CA GLY A 228 -5.90 -5.77 5.11
C GLY A 228 -4.60 -5.36 5.77
N SER A 229 -3.92 -6.29 6.44
CA SER A 229 -2.60 -6.03 7.05
C SER A 229 -1.56 -5.63 6.01
N LEU A 230 -1.50 -6.33 4.87
CA LEU A 230 -0.55 -6.01 3.81
C LEU A 230 -0.79 -4.61 3.22
N SER A 231 -2.03 -4.29 2.83
CA SER A 231 -2.38 -2.99 2.27
C SER A 231 -2.16 -1.87 3.28
N PHE A 232 -2.51 -2.08 4.55
CA PHE A 232 -2.26 -1.13 5.63
C PHE A 232 -0.77 -0.86 5.84
N VAL A 233 0.06 -1.91 5.93
CA VAL A 233 1.50 -1.76 6.15
C VAL A 233 2.16 -1.02 5.00
N VAL A 234 1.80 -1.34 3.76
CA VAL A 234 2.39 -0.70 2.57
C VAL A 234 1.89 0.73 2.38
N ALA A 235 0.59 0.97 2.50
CA ALA A 235 -0.02 2.26 2.13
C ALA A 235 -0.04 3.30 3.25
N VAL A 236 0.18 2.89 4.50
CA VAL A 236 0.02 3.77 5.67
C VAL A 236 1.19 3.60 6.63
N PHE A 237 1.38 2.40 7.16
CA PHE A 237 2.26 2.22 8.31
C PHE A 237 3.75 2.42 7.97
N SER A 238 4.25 1.79 6.91
CA SER A 238 5.65 1.93 6.48
C SER A 238 5.99 3.37 6.08
N PRO A 239 5.19 4.07 5.26
CA PRO A 239 5.39 5.50 4.98
C PRO A 239 5.37 6.40 6.22
N ALA A 240 4.42 6.18 7.13
CA ALA A 240 4.28 6.98 8.34
C ALA A 240 5.49 6.78 9.27
N PHE A 241 5.96 5.54 9.40
CA PHE A 241 7.11 5.20 10.22
C PHE A 241 8.42 5.70 9.62
N ALA A 242 8.59 5.60 8.29
CA ALA A 242 9.77 6.08 7.60
C ALA A 242 9.91 7.61 7.64
N ASN A 243 8.80 8.33 7.80
CA ASN A 243 8.77 9.79 7.89
C ASN A 243 8.34 10.29 9.28
N PHE A 244 8.49 9.46 10.32
CA PHE A 244 8.01 9.74 11.68
C PHE A 244 8.48 11.09 12.21
N GLN A 245 9.72 11.48 11.89
CA GLN A 245 10.32 12.75 12.31
C GLN A 245 9.67 14.00 11.71
N ARG A 246 8.81 13.84 10.69
CA ARG A 246 8.15 14.94 9.97
C ARG A 246 6.66 15.06 10.28
N ILE A 247 6.12 14.16 11.10
CA ILE A 247 4.70 14.09 11.42
C ILE A 247 4.54 14.34 12.91
N GLU A 248 3.65 15.25 13.29
CA GLU A 248 3.35 15.46 14.70
C GLU A 248 2.79 14.17 15.33
N PRO A 249 3.22 13.78 16.55
CA PRO A 249 2.87 12.49 17.13
C PRO A 249 1.36 12.24 17.27
N LEU A 250 0.56 13.28 17.53
CA LEU A 250 -0.90 13.17 17.65
C LEU A 250 -1.52 12.90 16.26
N LEU A 251 -1.15 13.70 15.25
CA LEU A 251 -1.59 13.51 13.87
C LEU A 251 -1.16 12.16 13.30
N LEU A 252 -0.02 11.62 13.74
CA LEU A 252 0.42 10.28 13.35
C LEU A 252 -0.55 9.20 13.84
N VAL A 253 -1.05 9.30 15.08
CA VAL A 253 -1.99 8.32 15.64
C VAL A 253 -3.28 8.32 14.84
N ASP A 254 -3.80 9.50 14.52
CA ASP A 254 -5.02 9.65 13.72
C ASP A 254 -4.83 9.12 12.30
N GLN A 255 -3.74 9.48 11.64
CA GLN A 255 -3.41 8.99 10.30
C GLN A 255 -3.27 7.46 10.25
N VAL A 256 -2.63 6.88 11.26
CA VAL A 256 -2.46 5.42 11.37
C VAL A 256 -3.81 4.75 11.64
N PHE A 257 -4.64 5.29 12.52
CA PHE A 257 -5.96 4.75 12.84
C PHE A 257 -6.93 4.85 11.66
N ILE A 258 -7.05 6.04 11.05
CA ILE A 258 -7.84 6.29 9.84
C ILE A 258 -7.40 5.36 8.72
N GLY A 259 -6.09 5.27 8.51
CA GLY A 259 -5.51 4.39 7.50
C GLY A 259 -5.78 2.91 7.76
N PHE A 260 -5.73 2.47 9.02
CA PHE A 260 -6.09 1.10 9.42
C PHE A 260 -7.55 0.79 9.09
N CYS A 261 -8.48 1.62 9.57
CA CYS A 261 -9.91 1.46 9.34
C CYS A 261 -10.26 1.48 7.85
N LEU A 262 -9.71 2.46 7.11
CA LEU A 262 -9.90 2.61 5.67
C LEU A 262 -9.46 1.35 4.92
N GLN A 263 -8.23 0.88 5.16
CA GLN A 263 -7.67 -0.25 4.42
C GLN A 263 -8.39 -1.55 4.74
N PHE A 264 -8.70 -1.82 6.01
CA PHE A 264 -9.41 -3.04 6.40
C PHE A 264 -10.84 -3.09 5.85
N LEU A 265 -11.60 -1.99 5.91
CA LEU A 265 -12.96 -1.96 5.37
C LEU A 265 -12.99 -1.99 3.85
N PHE A 266 -12.06 -1.28 3.19
CA PHE A 266 -11.92 -1.35 1.74
C PHE A 266 -11.56 -2.76 1.26
N VAL A 267 -10.59 -3.40 1.91
CA VAL A 267 -10.23 -4.79 1.61
C VAL A 267 -11.42 -5.71 1.88
N SER A 268 -12.15 -5.52 2.98
CA SER A 268 -13.36 -6.30 3.29
C SER A 268 -14.41 -6.21 2.18
N GLY A 269 -14.70 -5.02 1.68
CA GLY A 269 -15.58 -4.83 0.53
C GLY A 269 -15.06 -5.54 -0.72
N THR A 270 -13.76 -5.42 -1.00
CA THR A 270 -13.12 -6.06 -2.16
C THR A 270 -13.16 -7.59 -2.07
N VAL A 271 -12.89 -8.16 -0.88
CA VAL A 271 -13.02 -9.61 -0.60
C VAL A 271 -14.47 -10.05 -0.71
N PHE A 272 -15.44 -9.23 -0.30
CA PHE A 272 -16.84 -9.59 -0.47
C PHE A 272 -17.23 -9.65 -1.96
N CYS A 273 -16.72 -8.73 -2.78
CA CYS A 273 -17.00 -8.67 -4.22
C CYS A 273 -16.32 -9.79 -5.04
N PHE A 274 -15.06 -10.10 -4.73
CA PHE A 274 -14.20 -10.97 -5.55
C PHE A 274 -13.67 -12.21 -4.82
N GLY A 275 -13.74 -12.25 -3.49
CA GLY A 275 -13.34 -13.41 -2.69
C GLY A 275 -14.29 -14.59 -2.92
N ARG A 276 -13.72 -15.74 -3.27
CA ARG A 276 -14.49 -16.96 -3.53
C ARG A 276 -14.91 -17.58 -2.21
N ASN A 277 -16.16 -18.01 -2.11
CA ASN A 277 -16.56 -18.89 -1.03
C ASN A 277 -15.89 -20.25 -1.25
N LEU A 278 -15.13 -20.73 -0.28
CA LEU A 278 -14.80 -22.15 -0.21
C LEU A 278 -16.12 -22.90 0.01
N LYS A 279 -16.44 -23.81 -0.91
CA LYS A 279 -17.56 -24.74 -0.76
C LYS A 279 -17.07 -25.98 -0.04
#